data_AF-A0A6G0YHD8-F1
#
_entry.id   AF-A0A6G0YHD8-F1
#
_cell.length_a   1.000
_cell.length_b   1.000
_cell.length_c   1.000
_cell.angle_alpha   90.00
_cell.angle_beta   90.00
_cell.angle_gamma   90.00
#
_symmetry.space_group_name_H-M   'P 1'
#
loop_
_entity.id
_entity.type
_entity.pdbx_description
1 polymer ?
#
loop_
_entity_poly.entity_id
_entity_poly.type
_entity_poly.pdbx_seq_one_letter_code
_entity_poly.pdbx_strand_id
1 'polypeptide(L)'
;ETLMRNGCYSTNRDAVAVINELTGRLNEFSEQCNVAQAQGGGTHLDETKFQEAKDILCQEARQLVTSSKILIRCYMNPKSAEFQANLSQCVTQLRRMTVLSGNMTRHTSSPLQTRNLILKVADVLRTFHGLLVDTDVCTETLTRHAEGLANVLAKLLRSLRVFSP
;
A
#
# COMPACT_ATOMS: atom_id res chain seq x y z
N GLU A 1 2.07 35.75 -1.61
CA GLU A 1 2.20 34.46 -0.89
C GLU A 1 1.09 33.43 -1.16
N THR A 2 -0.06 33.82 -1.72
CA THR A 2 -1.23 32.93 -1.93
C THR A 2 -1.05 31.88 -3.05
N LEU A 3 -0.30 32.20 -4.11
CA LEU A 3 0.00 31.25 -5.21
C LEU A 3 0.97 30.13 -4.80
N MET A 4 1.83 30.38 -3.80
CA MET A 4 2.91 29.46 -3.37
C MET A 4 2.48 28.47 -2.29
N ARG A 5 1.24 28.58 -1.81
CA ARG A 5 0.62 27.60 -0.90
C ARG A 5 0.08 26.41 -1.70
N ASN A 6 -0.39 26.62 -2.94
CA ASN A 6 -1.15 25.64 -3.75
C ASN A 6 -0.38 24.40 -4.22
N GLY A 7 0.94 24.48 -4.49
CA GLY A 7 1.69 23.38 -5.11
C GLY A 7 1.92 22.13 -4.23
N CYS A 8 1.98 22.30 -2.90
CA CYS A 8 2.09 21.16 -1.99
C CYS A 8 0.75 20.43 -1.82
N TYR A 9 -0.35 21.19 -1.83
CA TYR A 9 -1.70 20.62 -1.76
C TYR A 9 -2.07 19.88 -3.04
N SER A 10 -1.56 20.30 -4.21
CA SER A 10 -1.82 19.59 -5.47
C SER A 10 -1.17 18.21 -5.51
N THR A 11 0.12 18.06 -5.15
CA THR A 11 0.76 16.74 -5.19
C THR A 11 0.14 15.77 -4.18
N ASN A 12 -0.15 16.24 -2.96
CA ASN A 12 -0.82 15.40 -1.97
C ASN A 12 -2.22 15.00 -2.44
N ARG A 13 -2.97 15.93 -3.06
CA ARG A 13 -4.30 15.65 -3.62
C ARG A 13 -4.23 14.60 -4.74
N ASP A 14 -3.27 14.70 -5.63
CA ASP A 14 -3.08 13.72 -6.72
C ASP A 14 -2.72 12.35 -6.15
N ALA A 15 -1.80 12.29 -5.19
CA ALA A 15 -1.44 11.05 -4.50
C ALA A 15 -2.64 10.44 -3.76
N VAL A 16 -3.46 11.26 -3.08
CA VAL A 16 -4.68 10.83 -2.40
C VAL A 16 -5.69 10.24 -3.39
N ALA A 17 -5.91 10.89 -4.54
CA ALA A 17 -6.81 10.38 -5.58
C ALA A 17 -6.37 9.00 -6.08
N VAL A 18 -5.06 8.83 -6.31
CA VAL A 18 -4.47 7.55 -6.69
C VAL A 18 -4.66 6.49 -5.62
N ILE A 19 -4.42 6.81 -4.34
CA ILE A 19 -4.57 5.83 -3.25
C ILE A 19 -6.02 5.39 -3.10
N ASN A 20 -6.99 6.28 -3.30
CA ASN A 20 -8.40 5.93 -3.29
C ASN A 20 -8.76 4.97 -4.43
N GLU A 21 -8.26 5.21 -5.64
CA GLU A 21 -8.42 4.29 -6.77
C GLU A 21 -7.86 2.90 -6.45
N LEU A 22 -6.63 2.85 -5.94
CA LEU A 22 -5.97 1.59 -5.59
C LEU A 22 -6.68 0.84 -4.47
N THR A 23 -7.22 1.57 -3.49
CA THR A 23 -8.04 1.00 -2.41
C THR A 23 -9.31 0.36 -2.96
N GLY A 24 -9.97 1.02 -3.94
CA GLY A 24 -11.10 0.45 -4.67
C GLY A 24 -10.75 -0.88 -5.31
N ARG A 25 -9.62 -0.95 -6.04
CA ARG A 25 -9.14 -2.19 -6.66
C ARG A 25 -8.85 -3.31 -5.66
N LEU A 26 -8.27 -2.99 -4.50
CA LEU A 26 -8.02 -4.00 -3.45
C LEU A 26 -9.33 -4.55 -2.88
N ASN A 27 -10.37 -3.73 -2.76
CA ASN A 27 -11.69 -4.19 -2.35
C ASN A 27 -12.29 -5.15 -3.39
N GLU A 28 -12.17 -4.81 -4.68
CA GLU A 28 -12.58 -5.70 -5.77
C GLU A 28 -11.86 -7.05 -5.72
N PHE A 29 -10.54 -7.05 -5.49
CA PHE A 29 -9.77 -8.29 -5.33
C PHE A 29 -10.17 -9.10 -4.10
N SER A 30 -10.49 -8.43 -2.98
CA SER A 30 -11.06 -9.11 -1.80
C SER A 30 -12.37 -9.83 -2.13
N GLU A 31 -13.26 -9.19 -2.89
CA GLU A 31 -14.51 -9.82 -3.33
C GLU A 31 -14.28 -10.94 -4.35
N GLN A 32 -13.30 -10.79 -5.25
CA GLN A 32 -12.89 -11.88 -6.14
C GLN A 32 -12.37 -13.09 -5.38
N CYS A 33 -11.65 -12.91 -4.26
CA CYS A 33 -11.28 -14.02 -3.39
C CYS A 33 -12.49 -14.72 -2.75
N ASN A 34 -13.56 -13.99 -2.40
CA ASN A 34 -14.79 -14.61 -1.89
C ASN A 34 -15.45 -15.50 -2.96
N VAL A 35 -15.49 -15.02 -4.21
CA VAL A 35 -15.99 -15.81 -5.35
C VAL A 35 -15.10 -17.03 -5.60
N ALA A 36 -13.78 -16.84 -5.63
CA ALA A 36 -12.80 -17.90 -5.81
C ALA A 36 -12.92 -18.98 -4.71
N GLN A 37 -13.23 -18.60 -3.48
CA GLN A 37 -13.46 -19.54 -2.38
C GLN A 37 -14.61 -20.50 -2.69
N ALA A 38 -15.70 -20.02 -3.28
CA ALA A 38 -16.83 -20.85 -3.68
C ALA A 38 -16.51 -21.75 -4.89
N GLN A 39 -15.51 -21.38 -5.69
CA GLN A 39 -15.07 -22.11 -6.88
C GLN A 39 -13.90 -23.07 -6.62
N GLY A 40 -13.37 -23.08 -5.39
CA GLY A 40 -12.22 -23.92 -5.00
C GLY A 40 -10.85 -23.35 -5.41
N GLY A 41 -10.78 -22.09 -5.86
CA GLY A 41 -9.53 -21.46 -6.29
C GLY A 41 -9.71 -20.24 -7.18
N GLY A 42 -8.60 -19.56 -7.48
CA GLY A 42 -8.55 -18.44 -8.42
C GLY A 42 -8.79 -18.85 -9.88
N THR A 43 -9.12 -17.87 -10.72
CA THR A 43 -9.47 -18.08 -12.14
C THR A 43 -8.39 -18.76 -13.00
N HIS A 44 -7.12 -18.70 -12.58
CA HIS A 44 -6.02 -19.36 -13.29
C HIS A 44 -4.99 -19.86 -12.26
N LEU A 45 -5.34 -20.91 -11.51
CA LEU A 45 -4.45 -21.52 -10.52
C LEU A 45 -3.04 -21.76 -11.07
N ASP A 46 -2.05 -21.15 -10.43
CA ASP A 46 -0.65 -21.28 -10.80
C ASP A 46 0.22 -20.93 -9.58
N GLU A 47 0.67 -21.96 -8.87
CA GLU A 47 1.44 -21.81 -7.64
C GLU A 47 2.74 -21.05 -7.85
N THR A 48 3.39 -21.24 -9.00
CA THR A 48 4.67 -20.58 -9.31
C THR A 48 4.46 -19.08 -9.49
N LYS A 49 3.45 -18.69 -10.29
CA LYS A 49 3.11 -17.28 -10.47
C LYS A 49 2.60 -16.63 -9.19
N PHE A 50 1.87 -17.39 -8.36
CA PHE A 50 1.45 -16.91 -7.06
C PHE A 50 2.67 -16.58 -6.19
N GLN A 51 3.59 -17.53 -6.08
CA GLN A 51 4.77 -17.41 -5.23
C GLN A 51 5.69 -16.27 -5.70
N GLU A 52 5.88 -16.12 -7.01
CA GLU A 52 6.60 -14.99 -7.60
C GLU A 52 5.93 -13.64 -7.21
N ALA A 53 4.62 -13.52 -7.38
CA ALA A 53 3.90 -12.31 -7.01
C ALA A 53 4.00 -11.99 -5.50
N LYS A 54 3.93 -13.02 -4.65
CA LYS A 54 4.10 -12.88 -3.19
C LYS A 54 5.50 -12.40 -2.82
N ASP A 55 6.54 -12.94 -3.45
CA ASP A 55 7.93 -12.60 -3.14
C ASP A 55 8.27 -11.18 -3.58
N ILE A 56 7.81 -10.78 -4.77
CA ILE A 56 7.92 -9.39 -5.23
C ILE A 56 7.13 -8.46 -4.31
N LEU A 57 5.91 -8.84 -3.89
CA LEU A 57 5.11 -8.04 -2.95
C LEU A 57 5.84 -7.84 -1.62
N CYS A 58 6.51 -8.88 -1.14
CA CYS A 58 7.35 -8.83 0.05
C CYS A 58 8.54 -7.87 -0.11
N GLN A 59 9.15 -7.81 -1.30
CA GLN A 59 10.20 -6.85 -1.64
C GLN A 59 9.68 -5.42 -1.70
N GLU A 60 8.56 -5.17 -2.39
CA GLU A 60 7.93 -3.84 -2.48
C GLU A 60 7.54 -3.31 -1.09
N ALA A 61 6.98 -4.15 -0.23
CA ALA A 61 6.63 -3.77 1.14
C ALA A 61 7.88 -3.37 1.96
N ARG A 62 9.03 -4.05 1.77
CA ARG A 62 10.30 -3.65 2.42
C ARG A 62 10.81 -2.33 1.89
N GLN A 63 10.72 -2.09 0.58
CA GLN A 63 11.14 -0.82 0.00
C GLN A 63 10.24 0.33 0.47
N LEU A 64 8.94 0.10 0.62
CA LEU A 64 7.98 1.07 1.14
C LEU A 64 8.25 1.46 2.60
N VAL A 65 8.74 0.54 3.45
CA VAL A 65 9.21 0.90 4.80
C VAL A 65 10.33 1.94 4.72
N THR A 66 11.29 1.77 3.81
CA THR A 66 12.41 2.69 3.63
C THR A 66 11.94 4.04 3.09
N SER A 67 11.21 4.04 1.97
CA SER A 67 10.74 5.27 1.33
C SER A 67 9.79 6.07 2.21
N SER A 68 8.88 5.41 2.94
CA SER A 68 7.97 6.10 3.85
C SER A 68 8.68 6.73 5.05
N LYS A 69 9.72 6.08 5.59
CA LYS A 69 10.56 6.66 6.65
C LYS A 69 11.28 7.93 6.20
N ILE A 70 11.80 7.93 4.97
CA ILE A 70 12.44 9.13 4.39
C ILE A 70 11.38 10.21 4.19
N LEU A 71 10.23 9.88 3.59
CA LEU A 71 9.13 10.81 3.40
C LEU A 71 8.72 11.49 4.72
N ILE A 72 8.54 10.72 5.80
CA ILE A 72 8.20 11.24 7.15
C ILE A 72 9.23 12.26 7.65
N ARG A 73 10.53 12.06 7.39
CA ARG A 73 11.56 13.06 7.74
C ARG A 73 11.44 14.33 6.91
N CYS A 74 11.06 14.20 5.64
CA CYS A 74 10.87 15.32 4.74
C CYS A 74 9.60 16.13 5.04
N TYR A 75 8.69 15.66 5.90
CA TYR A 75 7.46 16.42 6.25
C TYR A 75 7.74 17.76 6.95
N MET A 76 8.93 17.94 7.52
CA MET A 76 9.37 19.24 8.04
C MET A 76 9.61 20.28 6.92
N ASN A 77 9.79 19.82 5.68
CA ASN A 77 9.90 20.65 4.48
C ASN A 77 9.20 19.98 3.28
N PRO A 78 7.86 20.00 3.23
CA PRO A 78 7.08 19.27 2.23
C PRO A 78 7.17 19.87 0.81
N LYS A 79 7.80 21.04 0.68
CA LYS A 79 8.10 21.69 -0.60
C LYS A 79 9.44 21.26 -1.19
N SER A 80 10.24 20.49 -0.45
CA SER A 80 11.54 20.00 -0.93
C SER A 80 11.38 19.03 -2.10
N ALA A 81 12.32 19.06 -3.05
CA ALA A 81 12.37 18.07 -4.13
C ALA A 81 12.48 16.64 -3.58
N GLU A 82 13.13 16.47 -2.43
CA GLU A 82 13.25 15.20 -1.73
C GLU A 82 11.88 14.67 -1.25
N PHE A 83 11.03 15.53 -0.67
CA PHE A 83 9.66 15.16 -0.30
C PHE A 83 8.87 14.67 -1.52
N GLN A 84 8.91 15.44 -2.61
CA GLN A 84 8.16 15.13 -3.83
C GLN A 84 8.64 13.81 -4.47
N ALA A 85 9.95 13.58 -4.50
CA ALA A 85 10.53 12.34 -5.02
C ALA A 85 10.15 11.13 -4.16
N ASN A 86 10.23 11.23 -2.84
CA ASN A 86 9.87 10.13 -1.94
C ASN A 86 8.37 9.85 -1.93
N LEU A 87 7.52 10.87 -2.06
CA LEU A 87 6.07 10.69 -2.20
C LEU A 87 5.75 9.93 -3.49
N SER A 88 6.33 10.34 -4.62
CA SER A 88 6.19 9.66 -5.91
C SER A 88 6.67 8.20 -5.84
N GLN A 89 7.79 7.95 -5.15
CA GLN A 89 8.30 6.60 -4.94
C GLN A 89 7.35 5.74 -4.10
N CYS A 90 6.81 6.27 -3.00
CA CYS A 90 5.82 5.57 -2.18
C CYS A 90 4.57 5.23 -3.01
N VAL A 91 4.04 6.18 -3.79
CA VAL A 91 2.88 5.95 -4.65
C VAL A 91 3.18 4.87 -5.70
N THR A 92 4.37 4.87 -6.29
CA THR A 92 4.81 3.83 -7.24
C THR A 92 4.83 2.44 -6.61
N GLN A 93 5.36 2.33 -5.38
CA GLN A 93 5.36 1.08 -4.62
C GLN A 93 3.92 0.62 -4.31
N LEU A 94 3.04 1.52 -3.86
CA LEU A 94 1.63 1.20 -3.59
C LEU A 94 0.90 0.69 -4.84
N ARG A 95 1.18 1.28 -6.02
CA ARG A 95 0.66 0.79 -7.31
C ARG A 95 1.15 -0.64 -7.60
N ARG A 96 2.46 -0.90 -7.46
CA ARG A 96 3.04 -2.23 -7.68
C ARG A 96 2.46 -3.26 -6.71
N MET A 97 2.34 -2.94 -5.43
CA MET A 97 1.72 -3.80 -4.42
C MET A 97 0.26 -4.16 -4.78
N THR A 98 -0.49 -3.21 -5.32
CA THR A 98 -1.88 -3.43 -5.77
C THR A 98 -1.93 -4.38 -6.97
N VAL A 99 -1.06 -4.20 -7.97
CA VAL A 99 -0.96 -5.11 -9.13
C VAL A 99 -0.62 -6.53 -8.68
N LEU A 100 0.36 -6.68 -7.79
CA LEU A 100 0.78 -7.99 -7.26
C LEU A 100 -0.33 -8.67 -6.45
N SER A 101 -1.13 -7.89 -5.72
CA SER A 101 -2.34 -8.39 -5.03
C SER A 101 -3.37 -8.97 -6.00
N GLY A 102 -3.56 -8.32 -7.16
CA GLY A 102 -4.40 -8.85 -8.24
C GLY A 102 -3.84 -10.15 -8.85
N ASN A 103 -2.53 -10.23 -9.06
CA ASN A 103 -1.88 -11.45 -9.53
C ASN A 103 -2.05 -12.61 -8.53
N MET A 104 -1.84 -12.37 -7.24
CA MET A 104 -2.09 -13.36 -6.19
C MET A 104 -3.55 -13.83 -6.19
N THR A 105 -4.50 -12.90 -6.30
CA THR A 105 -5.94 -13.22 -6.40
C THR A 105 -6.25 -14.14 -7.57
N ARG A 106 -5.63 -13.90 -8.72
CA ARG A 106 -5.84 -14.68 -9.94
C ARG A 106 -5.35 -16.12 -9.81
N HIS A 107 -4.21 -16.31 -9.14
CA HIS A 107 -3.46 -17.57 -9.14
C HIS A 107 -3.63 -18.41 -7.86
N THR A 108 -4.42 -17.95 -6.89
CA THR A 108 -4.49 -18.54 -5.55
C THR A 108 -5.23 -19.87 -5.44
N SER A 109 -4.58 -20.88 -4.85
CA SER A 109 -5.18 -22.12 -4.32
C SER A 109 -5.87 -21.94 -2.97
N SER A 110 -5.58 -20.84 -2.28
CA SER A 110 -5.99 -20.56 -0.89
C SER A 110 -6.69 -19.18 -0.82
N PRO A 111 -7.93 -19.04 -1.35
CA PRO A 111 -8.56 -17.74 -1.55
C PRO A 111 -8.82 -16.97 -0.25
N LEU A 112 -9.24 -17.64 0.82
CA LEU A 112 -9.48 -17.00 2.12
C LEU A 112 -8.20 -16.37 2.70
N GLN A 113 -7.09 -17.10 2.69
CA GLN A 113 -5.80 -16.62 3.19
C GLN A 113 -5.26 -15.50 2.30
N THR A 114 -5.45 -15.62 0.98
CA THR A 114 -5.06 -14.58 0.01
C THR A 114 -5.85 -13.30 0.24
N ARG A 115 -7.16 -13.39 0.45
CA ARG A 115 -8.01 -12.27 0.87
C ARG A 115 -7.47 -11.58 2.11
N ASN A 116 -7.08 -12.35 3.12
CA ASN A 116 -6.52 -11.80 4.36
C ASN A 116 -5.18 -11.08 4.14
N LEU A 117 -4.42 -11.39 3.10
CA LEU A 117 -3.22 -10.62 2.71
C LEU A 117 -3.60 -9.34 1.98
N ILE A 118 -4.57 -9.40 1.06
CA ILE A 118 -5.09 -8.23 0.32
C ILE A 118 -5.64 -7.17 1.29
N LEU A 119 -6.39 -7.60 2.30
CA LEU A 119 -6.90 -6.70 3.34
C LEU A 119 -5.77 -6.01 4.12
N LYS A 120 -4.65 -6.70 4.37
CA LYS A 120 -3.47 -6.09 5.00
C LYS A 120 -2.77 -5.09 4.08
N VAL A 121 -2.76 -5.33 2.77
CA VAL A 121 -2.28 -4.34 1.79
C VAL A 121 -3.21 -3.11 1.79
N ALA A 122 -4.54 -3.32 1.85
CA ALA A 122 -5.51 -2.23 1.95
C ALA A 122 -5.33 -1.40 3.23
N ASP A 123 -4.99 -2.04 4.36
CA ASP A 123 -4.66 -1.33 5.60
C ASP A 123 -3.43 -0.42 5.43
N VAL A 124 -2.39 -0.86 4.71
CA VAL A 124 -1.23 -0.02 4.37
C VAL A 124 -1.66 1.21 3.57
N LEU A 125 -2.49 1.03 2.54
CA LEU A 125 -2.99 2.15 1.73
C LEU A 125 -3.84 3.12 2.56
N ARG A 126 -4.72 2.61 3.42
CA ARG A 126 -5.57 3.43 4.29
C ARG A 126 -4.74 4.24 5.29
N THR A 127 -3.74 3.63 5.90
CA THR A 127 -2.83 4.33 6.82
C THR A 127 -2.00 5.39 6.09
N PHE A 128 -1.53 5.09 4.87
CA PHE A 128 -0.80 6.07 4.06
C PHE A 128 -1.70 7.22 3.58
N HIS A 129 -2.96 6.93 3.22
CA HIS A 129 -3.96 7.96 2.92
C HIS A 129 -4.16 8.90 4.12
N GLY A 130 -4.32 8.37 5.33
CA GLY A 130 -4.42 9.16 6.55
C GLY A 130 -3.23 10.10 6.72
N LEU A 131 -2.00 9.60 6.51
CA LEU A 131 -0.78 10.43 6.55
C LEU A 131 -0.82 11.62 5.57
N LEU A 132 -1.40 11.46 4.38
CA LEU A 132 -1.45 12.54 3.38
C LEU A 132 -2.60 13.55 3.62
N VAL A 133 -3.71 13.10 4.20
CA VAL A 133 -4.92 13.92 4.41
C VAL A 133 -4.84 14.68 5.71
N ASP A 134 -4.28 14.09 6.77
CA ASP A 134 -4.10 14.74 8.06
C ASP A 134 -2.90 15.70 7.98
N THR A 135 -3.13 16.82 7.30
CA THR A 135 -2.16 17.90 7.05
C THR A 135 -1.88 18.77 8.27
N ASP A 136 -2.48 18.46 9.42
CA ASP A 136 -2.16 19.14 10.67
C ASP A 136 -0.81 18.59 11.17
N VAL A 137 0.26 19.21 10.67
CA VAL A 137 1.67 18.86 10.96
C VAL A 137 2.02 19.27 12.40
N CYS A 138 1.21 18.90 13.37
CA CYS A 138 1.69 18.77 14.74
C CYS A 138 2.56 17.51 14.79
N THR A 139 3.73 17.63 15.40
CA THR A 139 4.72 16.54 15.52
C THR A 139 4.11 15.26 16.09
N GLU A 140 3.12 15.37 16.98
CA GLU A 140 2.39 14.24 17.56
C GLU A 140 1.54 13.47 16.53
N THR A 141 0.81 14.18 15.67
CA THR A 141 -0.02 13.57 14.61
C THR A 141 0.85 12.83 13.60
N LEU A 142 1.93 13.47 13.14
CA LEU A 142 2.89 12.85 12.22
C LEU A 142 3.53 11.59 12.83
N THR A 143 3.88 11.63 14.12
CA THR A 143 4.45 10.49 14.84
C THR A 143 3.45 9.33 14.91
N ARG A 144 2.18 9.60 15.23
CA ARG A 144 1.12 8.59 15.24
C ARG A 144 0.92 7.93 13.88
N HIS A 145 0.92 8.71 12.79
CA HIS A 145 0.82 8.14 11.44
C HIS A 145 2.05 7.30 11.08
N ALA A 146 3.25 7.75 11.45
CA ALA A 146 4.49 7.01 11.23
C ALA A 146 4.48 5.65 11.95
N GLU A 147 4.10 5.63 13.23
CA GLU A 147 3.95 4.41 14.03
C GLU A 147 2.88 3.48 13.46
N GLY A 148 1.73 4.05 13.07
CA GLY A 148 0.65 3.32 12.42
C GLY A 148 1.14 2.62 11.15
N LEU A 149 1.84 3.35 10.27
CA LEU A 149 2.34 2.83 9.00
C LEU A 149 3.38 1.73 9.22
N ALA A 150 4.32 1.94 10.16
CA ALA A 150 5.29 0.93 10.54
C ALA A 150 4.62 -0.36 11.06
N ASN A 151 3.57 -0.24 11.86
CA ASN A 151 2.84 -1.37 12.41
C ASN A 151 2.11 -2.19 11.33
N VAL A 152 1.38 -1.53 10.42
CA VAL A 152 0.66 -2.25 9.35
C VAL A 152 1.63 -2.91 8.36
N LEU A 153 2.75 -2.26 8.03
CA LEU A 153 3.80 -2.84 7.19
C LEU A 153 4.47 -4.05 7.88
N ALA A 154 4.76 -3.95 9.18
CA ALA A 154 5.30 -5.08 9.94
C ALA A 154 4.34 -6.27 9.99
N LYS A 155 3.03 -6.03 10.16
CA LYS A 155 2.00 -7.07 10.11
C LYS A 155 1.90 -7.72 8.73
N LEU A 156 1.93 -6.94 7.65
CA LEU A 156 1.94 -7.43 6.29
C LEU A 156 3.17 -8.32 6.03
N LEU A 157 4.37 -7.82 6.34
CA LEU A 157 5.63 -8.56 6.14
C LEU A 157 5.67 -9.87 6.93
N ARG A 158 5.20 -9.89 8.18
CA ARG A 158 5.09 -11.13 8.96
C ARG A 158 4.16 -12.13 8.30
N SER A 159 3.02 -11.66 7.77
CA SER A 159 2.03 -12.51 7.12
C SER A 159 2.55 -13.09 5.81
N LEU A 160 3.21 -12.28 4.97
CA LEU A 160 3.80 -12.73 3.71
C LEU A 160 4.89 -13.78 3.91
N ARG A 161 5.66 -13.68 5.00
CA ARG A 161 6.74 -14.63 5.31
C ARG A 161 6.22 -16.03 5.66
N VAL A 162 5.12 -16.12 6.40
CA VAL A 162 4.58 -17.40 6.88
C VAL A 162 3.54 -18.01 5.94
N PHE A 163 3.06 -17.25 4.97
CA PHE A 163 2.05 -17.72 4.05
C PHE A 163 2.64 -18.67 3.01
N SER A 164 2.17 -19.92 3.02
CA SER A 164 2.36 -20.91 1.96
C SER A 164 0.97 -21.20 1.38
N PRO A 165 0.73 -21.00 0.07
CA PRO A 165 -0.56 -21.23 -0.56
C PRO A 165 -0.97 -22.70 -0.64
#